data_AF-A0A4R3LEB6-F1
#
_entry.id   AF-A0A4R3LEB6-F1
#
_cell.length_a   1.000
_cell.length_b   1.000
_cell.length_c   1.000
_cell.angle_alpha   90.00
_cell.angle_beta   90.00
_cell.angle_gamma   90.00
#
_symmetry.space_group_name_H-M   'P 1'
#
loop_
_entity.id
_entity.type
_entity.pdbx_description
1 polymer ?
#
loop_
_entity_poly.entity_id
_entity_poly.type
_entity_poly.pdbx_seq_one_letter_code
_entity_poly.pdbx_strand_id
1 'polypeptide(L)'
;MKYRVPLILSIFSSVLVLLFLVFQWSIVDIITPFLMIPLWMVLSGFFILVTVIALIVLFKSKNWKPIAVQAITISLWLFFPFNQIILDLDFKMNKSEREKVIKMVENQTIKPNVSYNPSLIRLPKEYQHLSKGGGEIVLEKNGNDYYIFFYTFRGLIDNFSGFVYSPNDKEPNPDDFGVDFIEVDKLDKNWYFISAT
;
A
#
# COMPACT_ATOMS: atom_id res chain seq x y z
N MET A 1 -19.23 -28.37 -23.83
CA MET A 1 -19.48 -27.35 -22.78
C MET A 1 -18.84 -27.69 -21.41
N LYS A 2 -18.89 -28.95 -20.95
CA LYS A 2 -18.48 -29.40 -19.60
C LYS A 2 -17.03 -29.06 -19.15
N TYR A 3 -16.07 -28.94 -20.08
CA TYR A 3 -14.66 -28.64 -19.76
C TYR A 3 -14.30 -27.14 -19.77
N ARG A 4 -15.21 -26.25 -20.21
CA ARG A 4 -14.93 -24.81 -20.28
C ARG A 4 -15.19 -24.11 -18.95
N VAL A 5 -16.17 -24.58 -18.17
CA VAL A 5 -16.57 -23.96 -16.90
C VAL A 5 -15.43 -23.93 -15.87
N PRO A 6 -14.69 -25.03 -15.60
CA PRO A 6 -13.59 -24.99 -14.62
C PRO A 6 -12.46 -24.03 -15.02
N LEU A 7 -12.20 -23.93 -16.33
CA LEU A 7 -11.19 -23.00 -16.84
C LEU A 7 -11.63 -21.54 -16.65
N ILE A 8 -12.88 -21.21 -16.98
CA ILE A 8 -13.44 -19.87 -16.79
C ILE A 8 -13.42 -19.49 -15.31
N LEU A 9 -13.82 -20.41 -14.41
CA LEU A 9 -13.77 -20.18 -12.97
C LEU A 9 -12.33 -19.95 -12.47
N SER A 10 -11.37 -20.71 -12.99
CA SER A 10 -9.95 -20.54 -12.63
C SER A 10 -9.42 -19.17 -13.06
N ILE A 11 -9.73 -18.76 -14.30
CA ILE A 11 -9.37 -17.42 -14.79
C ILE A 11 -10.03 -16.34 -13.95
N PHE A 12 -11.34 -16.44 -13.70
CA PHE A 12 -12.09 -15.44 -12.94
C PHE A 12 -11.57 -15.30 -11.51
N SER A 13 -11.42 -16.41 -10.78
CA SER A 13 -10.88 -16.41 -9.41
C SER A 13 -9.44 -15.88 -9.37
N SER A 14 -8.59 -16.26 -10.34
CA SER A 14 -7.23 -15.76 -10.46
C SER A 14 -7.17 -14.25 -10.69
N VAL A 15 -7.94 -13.75 -11.66
CA VAL A 15 -8.01 -12.30 -11.95
C VAL A 15 -8.49 -11.54 -10.71
N LEU A 16 -9.49 -12.07 -10.00
CA LEU A 16 -10.01 -11.44 -8.79
C LEU A 16 -8.93 -11.32 -7.69
N VAL A 17 -8.14 -12.38 -7.47
CA VAL A 17 -7.01 -12.36 -6.51
C VAL A 17 -5.93 -11.39 -6.97
N LEU A 18 -5.53 -11.40 -8.25
CA LEU A 18 -4.50 -10.50 -8.77
C LEU A 18 -4.93 -9.02 -8.66
N LEU A 19 -6.19 -8.71 -9.00
CA LEU A 19 -6.73 -7.37 -8.81
C LEU A 19 -6.73 -6.99 -7.33
N PHE A 20 -7.12 -7.91 -6.45
CA PHE A 20 -7.06 -7.66 -5.01
C PHE A 20 -5.63 -7.36 -4.55
N LEU A 21 -4.61 -8.11 -4.99
CA LEU A 21 -3.21 -7.84 -4.63
C LEU A 21 -2.73 -6.45 -5.08
N VAL A 22 -3.18 -6.00 -6.25
CA VAL A 22 -2.85 -4.67 -6.78
C VAL A 22 -3.57 -3.55 -6.01
N PHE A 23 -4.84 -3.76 -5.66
CA PHE A 23 -5.70 -2.70 -5.11
C PHE A 23 -5.93 -2.78 -3.60
N GLN A 24 -5.36 -3.77 -2.90
CA GLN A 24 -5.63 -3.99 -1.46
C GLN A 24 -5.43 -2.74 -0.61
N TRP A 25 -4.37 -1.95 -0.84
CA TRP A 25 -4.10 -0.74 -0.07
C TRP A 25 -5.10 0.38 -0.33
N SER A 26 -5.56 0.52 -1.58
CA SER A 26 -6.66 1.44 -1.92
C SER A 26 -7.97 1.01 -1.28
N ILE A 27 -8.22 -0.31 -1.19
CA ILE A 27 -9.41 -0.85 -0.53
C ILE A 27 -9.33 -0.58 0.98
N VAL A 28 -8.18 -0.82 1.61
CA VAL A 28 -7.92 -0.53 3.03
C VAL A 28 -8.28 0.91 3.38
N ASP A 29 -7.87 1.87 2.55
CA ASP A 29 -8.15 3.30 2.74
C ASP A 29 -9.66 3.62 2.70
N ILE A 30 -10.46 2.81 1.99
CA ILE A 30 -11.91 2.99 1.86
C ILE A 30 -12.68 2.28 2.99
N ILE A 31 -12.37 1.02 3.27
CA ILE A 31 -13.17 0.15 4.16
C ILE A 31 -12.55 -0.11 5.53
N THR A 32 -11.38 0.48 5.81
CA THR A 32 -10.53 0.25 7.00
C THR A 32 -9.83 -1.11 7.03
N PRO A 33 -8.69 -1.24 7.74
CA PRO A 33 -7.98 -2.51 7.89
C PRO A 33 -8.84 -3.64 8.51
N PHE A 34 -9.81 -3.32 9.37
CA PHE A 34 -10.63 -4.33 10.04
C PHE A 34 -11.52 -5.13 9.08
N LEU A 35 -12.11 -4.47 8.08
CA LEU A 35 -12.94 -5.13 7.07
C LEU A 35 -12.13 -5.87 6.01
N MET A 36 -10.80 -5.70 5.99
CA MET A 36 -9.92 -6.44 5.08
C MET A 36 -9.82 -7.92 5.43
N ILE A 37 -9.88 -8.28 6.71
CA ILE A 37 -9.79 -9.69 7.16
C ILE A 37 -10.93 -10.54 6.56
N PRO A 38 -12.23 -10.19 6.75
CA PRO A 38 -13.30 -10.98 6.17
C PRO A 38 -13.26 -10.97 4.63
N LEU A 39 -12.89 -9.84 4.01
CA LEU A 39 -12.73 -9.76 2.56
C LEU A 39 -11.66 -10.73 2.05
N TRP A 40 -10.50 -10.76 2.70
CA TRP A 40 -9.40 -11.66 2.37
C TRP A 40 -9.81 -13.13 2.54
N MET A 41 -10.55 -13.46 3.61
CA MET A 41 -11.07 -14.81 3.84
C MET A 41 -12.02 -15.25 2.73
N VAL A 42 -12.94 -14.39 2.29
CA VAL A 42 -13.90 -14.72 1.22
C VAL A 42 -13.18 -14.93 -0.11
N LEU A 43 -12.27 -14.02 -0.48
CA LEU A 43 -11.53 -14.11 -1.74
C LEU A 43 -10.60 -15.33 -1.77
N SER A 44 -9.84 -15.54 -0.69
CA SER A 44 -8.92 -16.68 -0.57
C SER A 44 -9.68 -17.99 -0.49
N GLY A 45 -10.78 -18.06 0.26
CA GLY A 45 -11.64 -19.24 0.35
C GLY A 45 -12.23 -19.63 -1.00
N PHE A 46 -12.73 -18.66 -1.77
CA PHE A 46 -13.21 -18.89 -3.14
C PHE A 46 -12.08 -19.39 -4.05
N PHE A 47 -10.91 -18.76 -4.00
CA PHE A 47 -9.74 -19.16 -4.79
C PHE A 47 -9.27 -20.59 -4.47
N ILE A 48 -9.22 -20.96 -3.18
CA ILE A 48 -8.86 -22.30 -2.72
C ILE A 48 -9.88 -23.33 -3.23
N LEU A 49 -11.18 -23.04 -3.12
CA LEU A 49 -12.23 -23.93 -3.61
C LEU A 49 -12.09 -24.18 -5.12
N VAL A 50 -11.87 -23.12 -5.91
CA VAL A 50 -11.66 -23.28 -7.35
C VAL A 50 -10.36 -24.05 -7.65
N THR A 51 -9.31 -23.87 -6.85
CA THR A 51 -8.05 -24.62 -6.96
C THR A 51 -8.26 -26.12 -6.70
N VAL A 52 -9.03 -26.48 -5.68
CA VAL A 52 -9.42 -27.89 -5.42
C VAL A 52 -10.21 -28.47 -6.60
N ILE A 53 -11.16 -27.72 -7.16
CA ILE A 53 -11.91 -28.14 -8.35
C ILE A 53 -10.96 -28.34 -9.54
N ALA A 54 -10.02 -27.42 -9.75
CA ALA A 54 -9.02 -27.51 -10.82
C ALA A 54 -8.13 -28.76 -10.69
N LEU A 55 -7.74 -29.12 -9.46
CA LEU A 55 -7.02 -30.37 -9.16
C LEU A 55 -7.88 -31.60 -9.47
N ILE A 56 -9.14 -31.62 -9.07
CA ILE A 56 -10.05 -32.74 -9.38
C ILE A 56 -10.20 -32.92 -10.90
N VAL A 57 -10.30 -31.81 -11.64
CA VAL A 57 -10.39 -31.81 -13.11
C VAL A 57 -9.09 -32.32 -13.75
N LEU A 58 -7.93 -31.97 -13.19
CA LEU A 58 -6.65 -32.54 -13.62
C LEU A 58 -6.66 -34.07 -13.51
N PHE A 59 -7.05 -34.63 -12.36
CA PHE A 59 -7.02 -36.08 -12.16
C PHE A 59 -8.11 -36.84 -12.93
N LYS A 60 -9.34 -36.29 -12.99
CA LYS A 60 -10.47 -36.98 -13.64
C LYS A 60 -10.46 -36.88 -15.15
N SER A 61 -10.09 -35.72 -15.70
CA SER A 61 -10.18 -35.48 -17.15
C SER A 61 -8.84 -35.20 -17.81
N LYS A 62 -7.73 -35.25 -17.07
CA LYS A 62 -6.38 -34.92 -17.56
C LYS A 62 -6.28 -33.52 -18.19
N ASN A 63 -7.19 -32.61 -17.84
CA ASN A 63 -7.19 -31.26 -18.36
C ASN A 63 -6.40 -30.36 -17.42
N TRP A 64 -5.18 -30.04 -17.81
CA TRP A 64 -4.23 -29.29 -17.00
C TRP A 64 -4.41 -27.76 -17.06
N LYS A 65 -5.21 -27.24 -18.02
CA LYS A 65 -5.33 -25.79 -18.22
C LYS A 65 -5.85 -25.03 -16.99
N PRO A 66 -6.90 -25.49 -16.28
CA PRO A 66 -7.40 -24.80 -15.09
C PRO A 66 -6.36 -24.74 -13.97
N ILE A 67 -5.65 -25.85 -13.71
CA ILE A 67 -4.64 -25.89 -12.64
C ILE A 67 -3.40 -25.08 -13.00
N ALA A 68 -3.02 -25.00 -14.28
CA ALA A 68 -1.92 -24.14 -14.71
C ALA A 68 -2.22 -22.66 -14.46
N VAL A 69 -3.46 -22.21 -14.71
CA VAL A 69 -3.88 -20.83 -14.38
C VAL A 69 -3.72 -20.56 -12.88
N GLN A 70 -4.19 -21.46 -12.02
CA GLN A 70 -4.04 -21.29 -10.56
C GLN A 70 -2.57 -21.32 -10.12
N ALA A 71 -1.76 -22.23 -10.69
CA ALA A 71 -0.35 -22.33 -10.38
C ALA A 71 0.44 -21.07 -10.77
N ILE A 72 0.12 -20.48 -11.93
CA ILE A 72 0.70 -19.19 -12.35
C ILE A 72 0.31 -18.10 -11.36
N THR A 73 -0.96 -18.01 -10.98
CA THR A 73 -1.43 -17.00 -10.02
C THR A 73 -0.77 -17.15 -8.65
N ILE A 74 -0.62 -18.37 -8.15
CA ILE A 74 0.12 -18.64 -6.90
C ILE A 74 1.58 -18.23 -7.05
N SER A 75 2.22 -18.54 -8.18
CA SER A 75 3.61 -18.15 -8.43
C SER A 75 3.76 -16.62 -8.45
N LEU A 76 2.85 -15.90 -9.12
CA LEU A 76 2.83 -14.44 -9.10
C LEU A 76 2.62 -13.93 -7.67
N TRP A 77 1.66 -14.47 -6.92
CA TRP A 77 1.41 -14.03 -5.55
C TRP A 77 2.63 -14.20 -4.64
N LEU A 78 3.38 -15.31 -4.77
CA LEU A 78 4.52 -15.59 -3.91
C LEU A 78 5.81 -14.86 -4.32
N PHE A 79 6.04 -14.66 -5.62
CA PHE A 79 7.34 -14.19 -6.12
C PHE A 79 7.30 -12.78 -6.71
N PHE A 80 6.12 -12.26 -7.07
CA PHE A 80 6.00 -10.94 -7.67
C PHE A 80 5.83 -9.87 -6.59
N PRO A 81 6.70 -8.83 -6.54
CA PRO A 81 6.70 -7.83 -5.48
C PRO A 81 5.63 -6.75 -5.73
N PHE A 82 4.35 -7.12 -5.69
CA PHE A 82 3.22 -6.21 -5.97
C PHE A 82 3.28 -4.92 -5.14
N ASN A 83 3.53 -5.04 -3.82
CA ASN A 83 3.56 -3.90 -2.92
C ASN A 83 4.65 -2.89 -3.30
N GLN A 84 5.88 -3.36 -3.51
CA GLN A 84 7.01 -2.50 -3.87
C GLN A 84 6.77 -1.78 -5.20
N ILE A 85 6.24 -2.49 -6.20
CA ILE A 85 5.94 -1.91 -7.51
C ILE A 85 4.88 -0.80 -7.39
N ILE A 86 3.80 -1.04 -6.63
CA ILE A 86 2.74 -0.03 -6.45
C ILE A 86 3.25 1.18 -5.67
N LEU A 87 4.07 0.97 -4.63
CA LEU A 87 4.69 2.05 -3.87
C LEU A 87 5.64 2.89 -4.73
N ASP A 88 6.48 2.25 -5.54
CA ASP A 88 7.42 2.94 -6.44
C ASP A 88 6.67 3.74 -7.52
N LEU A 89 5.61 3.17 -8.09
CA LEU A 89 4.75 3.87 -9.04
C LEU A 89 4.06 5.08 -8.39
N ASP A 90 3.48 4.90 -7.20
CA ASP A 90 2.84 6.00 -6.47
C ASP A 90 3.83 7.10 -6.10
N PHE A 91 5.04 6.74 -5.66
CA PHE A 91 6.10 7.69 -5.39
C PHE A 91 6.42 8.51 -6.64
N LYS A 92 6.79 7.84 -7.74
CA LYS A 92 7.21 8.49 -8.99
C LYS A 92 6.13 9.35 -9.62
N MET A 93 4.90 8.87 -9.67
CA MET A 93 3.79 9.59 -10.30
C MET A 93 3.41 10.86 -9.52
N ASN A 94 3.46 10.79 -8.19
CA ASN A 94 2.97 11.87 -7.33
C ASN A 94 4.09 12.76 -6.74
N LYS A 95 5.37 12.45 -6.99
CA LYS A 95 6.52 13.19 -6.46
C LYS A 95 6.44 14.69 -6.70
N SER A 96 6.13 15.10 -7.94
CA SER A 96 6.06 16.52 -8.31
C SER A 96 5.00 17.29 -7.52
N GLU A 97 3.85 16.65 -7.21
CA GLU A 97 2.81 17.27 -6.41
C GLU A 97 3.21 17.33 -4.93
N ARG A 98 3.87 16.29 -4.40
CA ARG A 98 4.41 16.31 -3.04
C ARG A 98 5.45 17.41 -2.85
N GLU A 99 6.30 17.65 -3.84
CA GLU A 99 7.26 18.77 -3.82
C GLU A 99 6.56 20.14 -3.78
N LYS A 100 5.39 20.29 -4.41
CA LYS A 100 4.58 21.51 -4.27
C LYS A 100 4.06 21.66 -2.84
N VAL A 101 3.56 20.57 -2.24
CA VAL A 101 3.11 20.56 -0.84
C VAL A 101 4.25 20.92 0.11
N ILE A 102 5.44 20.35 -0.09
CA ILE A 102 6.64 20.69 0.70
C ILE A 102 6.91 22.19 0.65
N LYS A 103 6.92 22.79 -0.55
CA LYS A 103 7.10 24.23 -0.71
C LYS A 103 6.01 25.04 0.01
N MET A 104 4.76 24.55 0.03
CA MET A 104 3.65 25.17 0.77
C MET A 104 3.82 25.09 2.30
N VAL A 105 4.48 24.05 2.81
CA VAL A 105 4.83 23.94 4.23
C VAL A 105 5.99 24.90 4.55
N GLU A 106 7.03 24.90 3.73
CA GLU A 106 8.24 25.73 3.91
C GLU A 106 7.92 27.22 3.87
N ASN A 107 7.10 27.66 2.92
CA ASN A 107 6.67 29.05 2.80
C ASN A 107 5.52 29.40 3.77
N GLN A 108 5.15 28.48 4.66
CA GLN A 108 4.11 28.67 5.68
C GLN A 108 2.69 28.94 5.14
N THR A 109 2.43 28.61 3.87
CA THR A 109 1.08 28.69 3.28
C THR A 109 0.13 27.69 3.95
N ILE A 110 0.63 26.50 4.26
CA ILE A 110 -0.07 25.52 5.08
C ILE A 110 0.70 25.27 6.37
N LYS A 111 -0.03 25.17 7.47
CA LYS A 111 0.50 25.00 8.84
C LYS A 111 -0.30 23.92 9.55
N PRO A 112 0.21 23.37 10.67
CA PRO A 112 -0.59 22.50 11.51
C PRO A 112 -1.93 23.14 11.85
N ASN A 113 -2.99 22.48 11.42
CA ASN A 113 -4.36 22.99 11.42
C ASN A 113 -5.34 21.97 12.03
N VAL A 114 -4.79 20.93 12.65
CA VAL A 114 -5.53 19.86 13.31
C VAL A 114 -5.50 20.09 14.82
N SER A 115 -6.68 20.17 15.45
CA SER A 115 -6.80 20.57 16.86
C SER A 115 -6.28 19.52 17.85
N TYR A 116 -6.30 18.24 17.47
CA TYR A 116 -5.93 17.13 18.34
C TYR A 116 -4.46 16.69 18.20
N ASN A 117 -3.72 17.22 17.21
CA ASN A 117 -2.30 16.92 17.03
C ASN A 117 -1.55 18.12 16.43
N PRO A 118 -0.59 18.72 17.16
CA PRO A 118 0.13 19.92 16.73
C PRO A 118 1.14 19.69 15.59
N SER A 119 1.46 18.43 15.25
CA SER A 119 2.34 18.07 14.14
C SER A 119 1.56 17.79 12.84
N LEU A 120 0.23 17.59 12.92
CA LEU A 120 -0.57 17.24 11.75
C LEU A 120 -1.01 18.46 10.92
N ILE A 121 -0.79 18.35 9.61
CA ILE A 121 -1.28 19.30 8.60
C ILE A 121 -2.26 18.57 7.70
N ARG A 122 -3.53 18.98 7.72
CA ARG A 122 -4.53 18.54 6.76
C ARG A 122 -4.34 19.26 5.43
N LEU A 123 -4.11 18.48 4.37
CA LEU A 123 -3.85 18.99 3.04
C LEU A 123 -5.09 19.62 2.40
N PRO A 124 -4.89 20.61 1.50
CA PRO A 124 -5.95 21.08 0.61
C PRO A 124 -6.57 19.92 -0.18
N LYS A 125 -7.86 20.04 -0.52
CA LYS A 125 -8.64 18.96 -1.15
C LYS A 125 -7.97 18.37 -2.40
N GLU A 126 -7.31 19.21 -3.20
CA GLU A 126 -6.59 18.81 -4.42
C GLU A 126 -5.33 17.97 -4.17
N TYR A 127 -4.79 17.95 -2.95
CA TYR A 127 -3.60 17.20 -2.56
C TYR A 127 -3.88 16.08 -1.55
N GLN A 128 -5.13 15.89 -1.12
CA GLN A 128 -5.46 14.89 -0.10
C GLN A 128 -5.10 13.46 -0.52
N HIS A 129 -5.10 13.15 -1.82
CA HIS A 129 -4.71 11.82 -2.32
C HIS A 129 -3.23 11.49 -2.10
N LEU A 130 -2.38 12.49 -1.81
CA LEU A 130 -0.94 12.33 -1.62
C LEU A 130 -0.58 11.66 -0.30
N SER A 131 -1.50 11.60 0.66
CA SER A 131 -1.32 11.00 1.97
C SER A 131 -2.57 10.21 2.39
N LYS A 132 -2.42 8.90 2.55
CA LYS A 132 -3.51 7.96 2.88
C LYS A 132 -4.03 8.16 4.31
N GLY A 133 -5.25 7.71 4.57
CA GLY A 133 -5.82 7.79 5.92
C GLY A 133 -6.25 9.20 6.34
N GLY A 134 -6.81 9.97 5.40
CA GLY A 134 -7.47 11.26 5.68
C GLY A 134 -6.86 12.50 5.01
N GLY A 135 -5.81 12.36 4.20
CA GLY A 135 -5.17 13.49 3.51
C GLY A 135 -4.42 14.41 4.46
N GLU A 136 -3.89 13.87 5.55
CA GLU A 136 -3.08 14.58 6.55
C GLU A 136 -1.62 14.17 6.39
N ILE A 137 -0.70 15.11 6.58
CA ILE A 137 0.75 14.86 6.65
C ILE A 137 1.24 15.18 8.06
N VAL A 138 2.37 14.60 8.44
CA VAL A 138 3.05 14.92 9.71
C VAL A 138 4.23 15.84 9.43
N LEU A 139 4.32 16.94 10.16
CA LEU A 139 5.49 17.80 10.23
C LEU A 139 6.20 17.52 11.57
N GLU A 140 7.23 16.68 11.52
CA GLU A 140 8.07 16.43 12.69
C GLU A 140 9.24 17.40 12.75
N LYS A 141 9.51 17.95 13.93
CA LYS A 141 10.59 18.91 14.16
C LYS A 141 11.53 18.35 15.21
N ASN A 142 12.78 18.10 14.84
CA ASN A 142 13.82 17.69 15.77
C ASN A 142 14.95 18.73 15.82
N GLY A 143 14.88 19.63 16.80
CA GLY A 143 15.83 20.73 16.94
C GLY A 143 15.82 21.66 15.73
N ASN A 144 16.92 21.65 14.97
CA ASN A 144 17.06 22.44 13.73
C ASN A 144 16.65 21.67 12.47
N ASP A 145 16.43 20.36 12.57
CA ASP A 145 15.97 19.52 11.46
C ASP A 145 14.44 19.40 11.50
N TYR A 146 13.84 19.15 10.34
CA TYR A 146 12.43 18.78 10.25
C TYR A 146 12.23 17.73 9.16
N TYR A 147 11.16 16.94 9.32
CA TYR A 147 10.74 15.93 8.37
C TYR A 147 9.28 16.16 8.00
N ILE A 148 8.97 15.91 6.73
CA ILE A 148 7.58 15.93 6.25
C ILE A 148 7.20 14.52 5.83
N PHE A 149 6.20 13.97 6.48
CA PHE A 149 5.78 12.58 6.30
C PHE A 149 4.42 12.48 5.62
N PHE A 150 4.36 11.71 4.54
CA PHE A 150 3.17 11.39 3.77
C PHE A 150 2.80 9.92 3.96
N TYR A 151 1.63 9.62 4.50
CA TYR A 151 1.18 8.24 4.74
C TYR A 151 0.96 7.49 3.41
N THR A 152 1.52 6.29 3.30
CA THR A 152 1.13 5.27 2.31
C THR A 152 0.20 4.23 2.93
N PHE A 153 0.31 4.04 4.24
CA PHE A 153 -0.62 3.25 5.05
C PHE A 153 -0.70 3.85 6.45
N ARG A 154 -1.93 4.01 6.95
CA ARG A 154 -2.19 4.48 8.31
C ARG A 154 -2.98 3.38 9.03
N GLY A 155 -2.25 2.56 9.77
CA GLY A 155 -2.82 1.50 10.58
C GLY A 155 -3.31 2.00 11.93
N LEU A 156 -3.32 1.10 12.90
CA LEU A 156 -3.71 1.38 14.26
C LEU A 156 -2.46 1.44 15.14
N ILE A 157 -2.47 2.34 16.13
CA ILE A 157 -1.37 2.52 17.07
C ILE A 157 -0.12 2.99 16.32
N ASP A 158 0.94 2.17 16.27
CA ASP A 158 2.26 2.54 15.74
C ASP A 158 2.51 1.95 14.34
N ASN A 159 1.54 1.20 13.79
CA ASN A 159 1.66 0.58 12.48
C ASN A 159 1.35 1.56 11.36
N PHE A 160 2.39 2.07 10.70
CA PHE A 160 2.23 2.95 9.56
C PHE A 160 3.39 2.81 8.59
N SER A 161 3.17 3.26 7.36
CA SER A 161 4.26 3.47 6.41
C SER A 161 4.03 4.73 5.60
N GLY A 162 5.11 5.26 5.03
CA GLY A 162 5.01 6.47 4.23
C GLY A 162 6.31 6.99 3.68
N PHE A 163 6.18 8.08 2.92
CA PHE A 163 7.29 8.80 2.34
C PHE A 163 7.70 9.96 3.25
N VAL A 164 8.98 10.01 3.59
CA VAL A 164 9.61 11.07 4.37
C VAL A 164 10.41 11.97 3.43
N TYR A 165 10.15 13.26 3.50
CA TYR A 165 11.04 14.28 2.96
C TYR A 165 11.95 14.81 4.06
N SER A 166 13.26 14.79 3.79
CA SER A 166 14.32 15.30 4.66
C SER A 166 15.10 16.41 3.93
N PRO A 167 14.94 17.69 4.32
CA PRO A 167 15.56 18.83 3.64
C PRO A 167 17.09 18.74 3.57
N ASN A 168 17.71 18.16 4.61
CA ASN A 168 19.15 18.01 4.73
C ASN A 168 19.65 16.64 4.21
N ASP A 169 18.79 15.88 3.51
CA ASP A 169 19.05 14.52 3.03
C ASP A 169 19.52 13.55 4.14
N LYS A 170 19.17 13.87 5.39
CA LYS A 170 19.44 13.05 6.57
C LYS A 170 18.43 11.92 6.65
N GLU A 171 18.92 10.70 6.83
CA GLU A 171 18.07 9.53 7.04
C GLU A 171 17.25 9.70 8.34
N PRO A 172 15.92 9.47 8.31
CA PRO A 172 15.08 9.58 9.49
C PRO A 172 15.44 8.52 10.53
N ASN A 173 15.52 8.92 11.80
CA ASN A 173 15.76 8.00 12.91
C ASN A 173 14.41 7.61 13.56
N PRO A 174 14.21 6.35 13.99
CA PRO A 174 13.14 5.94 14.90
C PRO A 174 12.81 6.95 16.02
N ASP A 175 13.83 7.50 16.68
CA ASP A 175 13.69 8.50 17.76
C ASP A 175 13.01 9.80 17.28
N ASP A 176 13.13 10.13 15.99
CA ASP A 176 12.50 11.32 15.39
C ASP A 176 10.97 11.18 15.32
N PHE A 177 10.46 9.94 15.32
CA PHE A 177 9.04 9.62 15.21
C PHE A 177 8.47 8.91 16.45
N GLY A 178 9.32 8.59 17.43
CA GLY A 178 8.93 7.90 18.65
C GLY A 178 8.43 6.47 18.42
N VAL A 179 8.83 5.84 17.32
CA VAL A 179 8.43 4.47 16.95
C VAL A 179 9.57 3.69 16.36
N ASP A 180 9.55 2.36 16.51
CA ASP A 180 10.54 1.47 15.92
C ASP A 180 10.26 1.25 14.43
N PHE A 181 11.27 1.49 13.60
CA PHE A 181 11.20 1.24 12.17
C PHE A 181 11.53 -0.22 11.83
N ILE A 182 10.72 -0.80 10.94
CA ILE A 182 10.95 -2.10 10.32
C ILE A 182 11.83 -1.95 9.07
N GLU A 183 11.59 -0.89 8.30
CA GLU A 183 12.20 -0.67 6.99
C GLU A 183 12.46 0.82 6.79
N VAL A 184 13.65 1.14 6.28
CA VAL A 184 14.06 2.48 5.87
C VAL A 184 14.80 2.36 4.54
N ASP A 185 14.20 2.89 3.48
CA ASP A 185 14.77 2.84 2.14
C ASP A 185 14.96 4.25 1.57
N LYS A 186 16.14 4.52 1.00
CA LYS A 186 16.36 5.76 0.25
C LYS A 186 15.75 5.65 -1.15
N LEU A 187 14.76 6.50 -1.44
CA LEU A 187 14.05 6.49 -2.71
C LEU A 187 14.68 7.44 -3.74
N ASP A 188 15.10 8.61 -3.28
CA ASP A 188 15.72 9.66 -4.09
C ASP A 188 16.48 10.63 -3.18
N LYS A 189 17.12 11.65 -3.76
CA LYS A 189 17.67 12.77 -3.02
C LYS A 189 16.58 13.40 -2.14
N ASN A 190 16.84 13.50 -0.84
CA ASN A 190 15.96 14.03 0.20
C ASN A 190 14.71 13.19 0.48
N TRP A 191 14.56 12.00 -0.12
CA TRP A 191 13.36 11.18 -0.02
C TRP A 191 13.67 9.78 0.51
N TYR A 192 12.95 9.41 1.55
CA TYR A 192 13.03 8.10 2.20
C TYR A 192 11.64 7.47 2.28
N PHE A 193 11.57 6.15 2.20
CA PHE A 193 10.41 5.36 2.61
C PHE A 193 10.68 4.81 4.00
N ILE A 194 9.69 4.90 4.89
CA ILE A 194 9.75 4.25 6.20
C ILE A 194 8.51 3.39 6.43
N SER A 195 8.70 2.31 7.17
CA SER A 195 7.63 1.45 7.68
C SER A 195 7.87 1.17 9.16
N ALA A 196 6.83 1.28 9.98
CA ALA A 196 6.84 1.12 11.43
C ALA A 196 5.81 0.05 11.87
N THR A 197 6.02 -0.53 13.06
CA THR A 197 5.30 -1.72 13.54
C THR A 197 3.99 -1.42 14.27
#